data_AF-A0A3S0XEQ9-F1
#
_entry.id   AF-A0A3S0XEQ9-F1
#
_cell.length_a   1.000
_cell.length_b   1.000
_cell.length_c   1.000
_cell.angle_alpha   90.00
_cell.angle_beta   90.00
_cell.angle_gamma   90.00
#
_symmetry.space_group_name_H-M   'P 1'
#
loop_
_entity.id
_entity.type
_entity.pdbx_description
1 polymer ?
#
loop_
_entity_poly.entity_id
_entity_poly.type
_entity_poly.pdbx_seq_one_letter_code
_entity_poly.pdbx_strand_id
1 'polypeptide(L)'
;MALLAGCTTPPPAATDTGAATADTSASSTATSRPAPTGASVAGQARTFSTQLATYTSVSFDSVPGWSRDDFSESWPAFLGSCKVLNGRGAEWKSVCDRALKVDSKNNNAIRGFFEGEFSAYQIRDDDRRPDGVVTGYFEPEIAGARQYGAPFIYPVYGQPEDMLFADARKLPPGNGTVAARVEGRNVVVQTGLSTRDMGAPGLYALDLSGISRDTLDRKVRLRIEGKQLLPYYTREEIETKGAPNAKVLAFVSSATALYEMQIQGSGRIRMANGDIVRVAYAEQNGQPFRPTLAQAANGKPRSPVKVRGSSIELQLDDGDDDDSDTGAVANGTIRTRGFTLARPVASGPVVVPGRRPAGGAVTGSGIKDPSYVFFKESPSPVGGPVGAFGVPLSAGRSIAVDPRSTPLGYPVFVSTRTPGSGAPMQRLTIAQDTGGAIRGAVRADYFFGNGQQAATNARRMKERGQLWILLPRGLAVAQAATSSAIRTRGGPVGANLPQCLVPSEGSCVDD
;
A
#
# COMPACT_ATOMS: atom_id res chain seq x y z
N MET A 1 84.67 21.45 -21.67
CA MET A 1 85.72 22.23 -20.99
C MET A 1 85.36 23.70 -21.16
N ALA A 2 85.09 24.40 -20.04
CA ALA A 2 85.04 25.88 -19.83
C ALA A 2 84.14 26.75 -20.75
N LEU A 3 83.05 27.40 -20.25
CA LEU A 3 82.97 28.76 -19.61
C LEU A 3 83.26 29.90 -20.62
N LEU A 4 82.51 31.00 -20.83
CA LEU A 4 81.68 31.94 -20.02
C LEU A 4 80.61 32.59 -20.94
N ALA A 5 79.34 32.86 -20.56
CA ALA A 5 78.74 33.80 -19.59
C ALA A 5 78.58 35.27 -20.08
N GLY A 6 77.34 35.78 -19.96
CA GLY A 6 76.95 37.19 -20.10
C GLY A 6 75.45 37.39 -19.78
N CYS A 7 75.17 37.94 -18.58
CA CYS A 7 73.85 38.16 -17.97
C CYS A 7 73.30 39.57 -18.24
N THR A 8 71.98 39.76 -18.05
CA THR A 8 71.42 40.98 -17.42
C THR A 8 70.15 40.67 -16.61
N THR A 9 70.17 41.16 -15.36
CA THR A 9 69.19 41.20 -14.24
C THR A 9 68.11 42.32 -14.46
N PRO A 10 67.18 42.73 -13.54
CA PRO A 10 67.10 42.61 -12.05
C PRO A 10 65.64 42.50 -11.47
N PRO A 11 65.29 42.94 -10.23
CA PRO A 11 65.47 42.31 -8.91
C PRO A 11 64.13 42.16 -8.10
N PRO A 12 64.14 41.66 -6.84
CA PRO A 12 63.02 40.91 -6.24
C PRO A 12 62.18 41.64 -5.16
N ALA A 13 61.15 40.92 -4.72
CA ALA A 13 60.19 41.24 -3.66
C ALA A 13 60.80 41.40 -2.26
N ALA A 14 60.10 42.17 -1.42
CA ALA A 14 60.28 42.20 0.03
C ALA A 14 58.93 41.96 0.73
N THR A 15 58.96 41.02 1.68
CA THR A 15 57.98 40.74 2.73
C THR A 15 58.11 41.75 3.85
N ASP A 16 57.02 42.10 4.55
CA ASP A 16 57.10 42.22 6.00
C ASP A 16 55.77 42.07 6.76
N THR A 17 55.94 41.82 8.05
CA THR A 17 55.08 41.24 9.09
C THR A 17 54.30 42.28 9.93
N GLY A 18 53.26 41.84 10.66
CA GLY A 18 53.00 42.37 12.02
C GLY A 18 51.59 42.85 12.41
N ALA A 19 51.03 42.15 13.41
CA ALA A 19 50.29 42.63 14.59
C ALA A 19 48.78 43.02 14.53
N ALA A 20 48.09 42.56 15.56
CA ALA A 20 46.67 42.70 15.86
C ALA A 20 46.35 43.95 16.71
N THR A 21 45.15 44.50 16.55
CA THR A 21 44.37 45.17 17.61
C THR A 21 42.88 45.11 17.27
N ALA A 22 42.06 44.88 18.29
CA ALA A 22 40.60 45.03 18.27
C ALA A 22 40.23 46.50 18.55
N ASP A 23 39.18 47.02 17.92
CA ASP A 23 37.87 47.30 18.56
C ASP A 23 36.97 48.16 17.64
N THR A 24 35.68 48.15 17.97
CA THR A 24 34.61 49.12 17.64
C THR A 24 33.76 48.97 16.38
N SER A 25 32.47 48.83 16.69
CA SER A 25 31.25 48.82 15.91
C SER A 25 31.04 49.98 14.94
N ALA A 26 30.51 49.67 13.75
CA ALA A 26 29.70 50.61 12.97
C ALA A 26 28.55 49.87 12.26
N SER A 27 27.32 50.26 12.62
CA SER A 27 26.07 49.89 11.96
C SER A 27 26.13 50.17 10.45
N SER A 28 25.75 49.18 9.65
CA SER A 28 25.23 49.43 8.30
C SER A 28 23.88 48.73 8.15
N THR A 29 22.84 49.55 8.01
CA THR A 29 21.47 49.15 7.69
C THR A 29 21.42 48.68 6.24
N ALA A 30 21.58 47.37 6.03
CA ALA A 30 21.27 46.73 4.75
C ALA A 30 19.77 46.39 4.71
N THR A 31 19.02 47.16 3.91
CA THR A 31 17.66 46.86 3.45
C THR A 31 17.58 45.42 2.93
N SER A 32 16.93 44.55 3.69
CA SER A 32 16.70 43.15 3.34
C SER A 32 15.65 43.06 2.22
N ARG A 33 16.09 42.58 1.05
CA ARG A 33 15.18 41.99 0.07
C ARG A 33 14.55 40.75 0.73
N PRO A 34 13.22 40.53 0.69
CA PRO A 34 12.65 39.33 1.28
C PRO A 34 13.18 38.12 0.51
N ALA A 35 13.81 37.19 1.24
CA ALA A 35 14.16 35.87 0.72
C ALA A 35 12.86 35.14 0.31
N PRO A 36 12.88 34.32 -0.76
CA PRO A 36 11.72 33.51 -1.09
C PRO A 36 11.39 32.60 0.10
N THR A 37 10.13 32.61 0.50
CA THR A 37 9.53 31.81 1.56
C THR A 37 9.88 30.33 1.38
N GLY A 38 10.73 29.80 2.27
CA GLY A 38 11.34 28.48 2.14
C GLY A 38 10.35 27.34 2.33
N ALA A 39 9.95 26.72 1.23
CA ALA A 39 9.41 25.37 1.24
C ALA A 39 10.49 24.38 1.73
N SER A 40 10.15 23.47 2.63
CA SER A 40 11.00 22.31 2.94
C SER A 40 11.15 21.44 1.70
N VAL A 41 12.38 21.19 1.28
CA VAL A 41 12.72 20.29 0.17
C VAL A 41 13.50 19.09 0.69
N ALA A 42 13.19 17.91 0.18
CA ALA A 42 13.91 16.70 0.52
C ALA A 42 15.42 16.87 0.24
N GLY A 43 16.25 16.49 1.21
CA GLY A 43 17.71 16.63 1.16
C GLY A 43 18.32 17.84 1.86
N GLN A 44 17.52 18.74 2.44
CA GLN A 44 18.03 19.83 3.29
C GLN A 44 18.33 19.41 4.75
N ALA A 45 18.49 18.11 5.04
CA ALA A 45 18.79 17.56 6.37
C ALA A 45 17.84 18.05 7.50
N ARG A 46 16.54 18.16 7.21
CA ARG A 46 15.52 18.61 8.20
C ARG A 46 14.54 17.51 8.53
N THR A 47 14.27 17.32 9.81
CA THR A 47 13.14 16.51 10.30
C THR A 47 11.83 17.20 9.96
N PHE A 48 10.84 16.43 9.51
CA PHE A 48 9.52 16.96 9.18
C PHE A 48 8.41 15.98 9.62
N SER A 49 7.17 16.45 9.80
CA SER A 49 6.04 15.65 10.31
C SER A 49 4.75 15.86 9.53
N THR A 50 3.96 14.79 9.40
CA THR A 50 2.57 14.75 8.95
C THR A 50 1.66 14.39 10.15
N GLN A 51 0.36 14.24 9.94
CA GLN A 51 -0.54 13.71 10.97
C GLN A 51 -0.20 12.27 11.38
N LEU A 52 0.40 11.48 10.47
CA LEU A 52 0.61 10.05 10.66
C LEU A 52 2.03 9.70 11.08
N ALA A 53 3.02 10.54 10.74
CA ALA A 53 4.42 10.18 10.85
C ALA A 53 5.35 11.37 11.08
N THR A 54 6.50 11.10 11.70
CA THR A 54 7.66 11.99 11.71
C THR A 54 8.79 11.37 10.90
N TYR A 55 9.37 12.15 9.98
CA TYR A 55 10.44 11.76 9.07
C TYR A 55 11.74 12.42 9.52
N THR A 56 12.64 11.63 10.08
CA THR A 56 13.94 12.13 10.57
C THR A 56 15.00 11.91 9.50
N SER A 57 15.63 12.99 9.02
CA SER A 57 16.71 12.87 8.03
C SER A 57 17.90 12.10 8.62
N VAL A 58 18.45 11.15 7.85
CA VAL A 58 19.60 10.34 8.25
C VAL A 58 20.62 10.23 7.13
N SER A 59 21.88 9.93 7.45
CA SER A 59 22.87 9.53 6.44
C SER A 59 22.69 8.06 6.08
N PHE A 60 23.03 7.69 4.84
CA PHE A 60 22.98 6.30 4.39
C PHE A 60 23.87 5.36 5.22
N ASP A 61 25.01 5.85 5.72
CA ASP A 61 25.91 5.07 6.59
C ASP A 61 25.28 4.68 7.93
N SER A 62 24.26 5.42 8.38
CA SER A 62 23.51 5.10 9.61
C SER A 62 22.36 4.11 9.38
N VAL A 63 22.03 3.78 8.12
CA VAL A 63 20.96 2.84 7.79
C VAL A 63 21.49 1.39 7.95
N PRO A 64 20.91 0.57 8.85
CA PRO A 64 21.46 -0.74 9.17
C PRO A 64 21.51 -1.68 7.95
N GLY A 65 22.72 -2.08 7.55
CA GLY A 65 22.90 -3.03 6.45
C GLY A 65 22.84 -2.42 5.05
N TRP A 66 22.75 -1.09 4.93
CA TRP A 66 22.72 -0.41 3.64
C TRP A 66 23.87 -0.82 2.71
N SER A 67 25.10 -0.89 3.24
CA SER A 67 26.28 -1.28 2.47
C SER A 67 26.35 -2.76 2.10
N ARG A 68 25.52 -3.61 2.72
CA ARG A 68 25.48 -5.06 2.50
C ARG A 68 24.37 -5.50 1.55
N ASP A 69 23.39 -4.65 1.26
CA ASP A 69 22.29 -5.03 0.39
C ASP A 69 22.74 -5.17 -1.08
N ASP A 70 22.06 -6.06 -1.79
CA ASP A 70 22.19 -6.21 -3.23
C ASP A 70 21.10 -5.38 -3.92
N PHE A 71 21.48 -4.17 -4.33
CA PHE A 71 20.59 -3.24 -5.02
C PHE A 71 20.22 -3.72 -6.43
N SER A 72 21.01 -4.62 -7.03
CA SER A 72 20.69 -5.17 -8.36
C SER A 72 19.37 -5.94 -8.36
N GLU A 73 18.99 -6.54 -7.22
CA GLU A 73 17.70 -7.19 -7.06
C GLU A 73 16.54 -6.19 -6.99
N SER A 74 16.74 -5.02 -6.37
CA SER A 74 15.71 -3.95 -6.25
C SER A 74 15.53 -3.15 -7.55
N TRP A 75 16.55 -3.16 -8.41
CA TRP A 75 16.65 -2.29 -9.58
C TRP A 75 15.53 -2.51 -10.61
N PRO A 76 15.16 -3.75 -10.98
CA PRO A 76 14.04 -4.00 -11.88
C PRO A 76 12.70 -3.47 -11.34
N ALA A 77 12.47 -3.57 -10.02
CA ALA A 77 11.27 -3.04 -9.39
C ALA A 77 11.24 -1.51 -9.46
N PHE A 78 12.37 -0.85 -9.21
CA PHE A 78 12.49 0.60 -9.32
C PHE A 78 12.29 1.09 -10.77
N LEU A 79 12.98 0.48 -11.74
CA LEU A 79 12.80 0.83 -13.16
C LEU A 79 11.38 0.55 -13.67
N GLY A 80 10.75 -0.53 -13.19
CA GLY A 80 9.33 -0.81 -13.45
C GLY A 80 8.44 0.34 -12.97
N SER A 81 8.73 0.87 -11.78
CA SER A 81 8.01 1.99 -11.18
C SER A 81 8.22 3.31 -11.95
N CYS A 82 9.38 3.50 -12.58
CA CYS A 82 9.65 4.68 -13.42
C CYS A 82 8.66 4.87 -14.58
N LYS A 83 8.01 3.80 -15.05
CA LYS A 83 6.95 3.87 -16.08
C LYS A 83 5.76 4.73 -15.62
N VAL A 84 5.47 4.73 -14.32
CA VAL A 84 4.39 5.52 -13.71
C VAL A 84 4.93 6.82 -13.11
N LEU A 85 6.10 6.77 -12.45
CA LEU A 85 6.71 7.93 -11.79
C LEU A 85 7.07 9.07 -12.75
N ASN A 86 7.40 8.76 -14.01
CA ASN A 86 7.67 9.78 -15.03
C ASN A 86 6.52 10.78 -15.23
N GLY A 87 5.27 10.37 -14.94
CA GLY A 87 4.10 11.24 -14.99
C GLY A 87 3.84 12.03 -13.71
N ARG A 88 4.62 11.84 -12.63
CA ARG A 88 4.38 12.42 -11.29
C ARG A 88 5.20 13.69 -11.00
N GLY A 89 5.76 14.34 -12.02
CA GLY A 89 6.48 15.61 -11.88
C GLY A 89 7.87 15.60 -12.53
N ALA A 90 8.46 16.78 -12.65
CA ALA A 90 9.75 16.97 -13.31
C ALA A 90 10.91 16.33 -12.52
N GLU A 91 10.81 16.34 -11.19
CA GLU A 91 11.80 15.74 -10.28
C GLU A 91 11.92 14.24 -10.54
N TRP A 92 10.78 13.53 -10.50
CA TRP A 92 10.70 12.10 -10.78
C TRP A 92 11.12 11.75 -12.20
N LYS A 93 10.68 12.53 -13.19
CA LYS A 93 11.13 12.36 -14.57
C LYS A 93 12.66 12.42 -14.67
N SER A 94 13.29 13.41 -14.05
CA SER A 94 14.76 13.55 -14.13
C SER A 94 15.50 12.41 -13.43
N VAL A 95 14.98 11.94 -12.28
CA VAL A 95 15.54 10.81 -11.53
C VAL A 95 15.44 9.53 -12.35
N CYS A 96 14.29 9.27 -12.97
CA CYS A 96 14.09 8.10 -13.82
C CYS A 96 14.90 8.17 -15.12
N ASP A 97 15.03 9.34 -15.75
CA ASP A 97 15.89 9.54 -16.92
C ASP A 97 17.38 9.27 -16.59
N ARG A 98 17.82 9.58 -15.36
CA ARG A 98 19.17 9.23 -14.87
C ARG A 98 19.29 7.75 -14.51
N ALA A 99 18.27 7.16 -13.90
CA ALA A 99 18.23 5.74 -13.56
C ALA A 99 18.47 4.86 -14.79
N LEU A 100 17.83 5.18 -15.92
CA LEU A 100 17.99 4.44 -17.17
C LEU A 100 19.43 4.41 -17.74
N LYS A 101 20.31 5.27 -17.24
CA LYS A 101 21.73 5.35 -17.67
C LYS A 101 22.69 4.59 -16.75
N VAL A 102 22.20 4.09 -15.61
CA VAL A 102 23.03 3.33 -14.66
C VAL A 102 23.21 1.91 -15.17
N ASP A 103 24.42 1.38 -15.05
CA ASP A 103 24.69 -0.03 -15.34
C ASP A 103 23.94 -0.93 -14.34
N SER A 104 22.89 -1.61 -14.82
CA SER A 104 22.02 -2.46 -14.01
C SER A 104 22.71 -3.72 -13.45
N LYS A 105 23.93 -4.02 -13.88
CA LYS A 105 24.71 -5.17 -13.39
C LYS A 105 25.73 -4.77 -12.32
N ASN A 106 25.95 -3.47 -12.12
CA ASN A 106 26.93 -2.97 -11.18
C ASN A 106 26.27 -2.47 -9.90
N ASN A 107 26.30 -3.30 -8.86
CA ASN A 107 25.70 -2.97 -7.56
C ASN A 107 26.20 -1.64 -6.97
N ASN A 108 27.49 -1.32 -7.13
CA ASN A 108 28.05 -0.07 -6.63
C ASN A 108 27.55 1.14 -7.41
N ALA A 109 27.35 1.01 -8.73
CA ALA A 109 26.77 2.08 -9.55
C ALA A 109 25.30 2.34 -9.16
N ILE A 110 24.53 1.28 -8.91
CA ILE A 110 23.14 1.37 -8.46
C ILE A 110 23.04 1.99 -7.07
N ARG A 111 23.88 1.54 -6.13
CA ARG A 111 23.95 2.12 -4.78
C ARG A 111 24.31 3.61 -4.86
N GLY A 112 25.33 3.96 -5.65
CA GLY A 112 25.75 5.34 -5.88
C GLY A 112 24.65 6.21 -6.49
N PHE A 113 23.79 5.64 -7.35
CA PHE A 113 22.60 6.33 -7.84
C PHE A 113 21.64 6.65 -6.69
N PHE A 114 21.27 5.70 -5.83
CA PHE A 114 20.37 5.99 -4.71
C PHE A 114 20.98 7.02 -3.73
N GLU A 115 22.26 6.90 -3.43
CA GLU A 115 22.99 7.84 -2.58
C GLU A 115 23.16 9.24 -3.22
N GLY A 116 23.18 9.31 -4.56
CA GLY A 116 23.32 10.54 -5.34
C GLY A 116 22.01 11.27 -5.61
N GLU A 117 20.90 10.54 -5.74
CA GLU A 117 19.62 11.09 -6.16
C GLU A 117 18.62 11.29 -5.02
N PHE A 118 18.79 10.56 -3.92
CA PHE A 118 17.83 10.53 -2.83
C PHE A 118 18.43 10.99 -1.51
N SER A 119 17.54 11.35 -0.58
CA SER A 119 17.86 11.54 0.83
C SER A 119 17.03 10.58 1.66
N ALA A 120 17.68 9.93 2.63
CA ALA A 120 17.05 8.92 3.47
C ALA A 120 16.40 9.57 4.70
N TYR A 121 15.17 9.14 5.00
CA TYR A 121 14.40 9.58 6.16
C TYR A 121 13.90 8.38 6.93
N GLN A 122 14.26 8.27 8.21
CA GLN A 122 13.67 7.28 9.11
C GLN A 122 12.22 7.67 9.40
N ILE A 123 11.30 6.75 9.14
CA ILE A 123 9.88 6.93 9.46
C ILE A 123 9.68 6.58 10.93
N ARG A 124 9.02 7.46 11.66
CA ARG A 124 8.58 7.27 13.04
C ARG A 124 7.07 7.50 13.09
N ASP A 125 6.36 6.74 13.91
CA ASP A 125 4.92 6.93 14.09
C ASP A 125 4.59 8.27 14.80
N ASP A 126 3.30 8.48 15.07
CA ASP A 126 2.78 9.65 15.79
C ASP A 126 3.33 9.77 17.21
N ASP A 127 3.55 8.63 17.88
CA ASP A 127 4.25 8.52 19.18
C ASP A 127 5.79 8.66 19.06
N ARG A 128 6.29 8.95 17.85
CA ARG A 128 7.72 9.08 17.50
C ARG A 128 8.54 7.82 17.76
N ARG A 129 7.92 6.65 17.73
CA ARG A 129 8.59 5.36 17.80
C ARG A 129 9.06 4.95 16.40
N PRO A 130 10.32 4.50 16.25
CA PRO A 130 10.84 4.05 14.96
C PRO A 130 10.43 2.61 14.62
N ASP A 131 9.99 1.84 15.62
CA ASP A 131 9.62 0.44 15.47
C ASP A 131 8.15 0.31 15.12
N GLY A 132 7.87 -0.51 14.12
CA GLY A 132 6.54 -0.95 13.75
C GLY A 132 6.57 -2.39 13.29
N VAL A 133 5.67 -2.76 12.39
CA VAL A 133 5.44 -4.18 12.06
C VAL A 133 5.53 -4.46 10.57
N VAL A 134 6.31 -5.50 10.26
CA VAL A 134 6.42 -6.09 8.93
C VAL A 134 5.72 -7.44 8.92
N THR A 135 4.69 -7.55 8.08
CA THR A 135 4.01 -8.84 7.79
C THR A 135 4.44 -9.35 6.42
N GLY A 136 3.90 -10.48 5.97
CA GLY A 136 4.17 -11.01 4.64
C GLY A 136 2.92 -11.43 3.88
N TYR A 137 3.00 -11.27 2.56
CA TYR A 137 2.02 -11.75 1.60
C TYR A 137 2.68 -12.42 0.39
N PHE A 138 1.89 -13.16 -0.37
CA PHE A 138 2.37 -13.96 -1.51
C PHE A 138 1.26 -14.11 -2.56
N GLU A 139 1.61 -14.59 -3.76
CA GLU A 139 0.66 -14.94 -4.82
C GLU A 139 0.31 -16.44 -4.71
N PRO A 140 -0.89 -16.81 -4.21
CA PRO A 140 -1.31 -18.19 -4.06
C PRO A 140 -1.58 -18.87 -5.40
N GLU A 141 -1.42 -20.18 -5.43
CA GLU A 141 -1.75 -21.02 -6.58
C GLU A 141 -2.79 -22.07 -6.19
N ILE A 142 -3.89 -22.14 -6.94
CA ILE A 142 -5.00 -23.07 -6.69
C ILE A 142 -5.38 -23.81 -7.98
N ALA A 143 -5.88 -25.03 -7.84
CA ALA A 143 -6.40 -25.79 -8.99
C ALA A 143 -7.75 -25.22 -9.45
N GLY A 144 -7.97 -25.18 -10.77
CA GLY A 144 -9.24 -24.71 -11.34
C GLY A 144 -9.57 -25.28 -12.72
N ALA A 145 -10.75 -24.89 -13.22
CA ALA A 145 -11.26 -25.21 -14.54
C ALA A 145 -11.98 -24.00 -15.15
N ARG A 146 -12.06 -23.94 -16.48
CA ARG A 146 -12.86 -22.92 -17.19
C ARG A 146 -14.36 -23.23 -17.14
N GLN A 147 -14.72 -24.50 -17.06
CA GLN A 147 -16.10 -24.97 -17.01
C GLN A 147 -16.49 -25.38 -15.58
N TYR A 148 -17.74 -25.13 -15.23
CA TYR A 148 -18.34 -25.59 -13.98
C TYR A 148 -18.49 -27.11 -13.98
N GLY A 149 -18.08 -27.75 -12.88
CA GLY A 149 -18.28 -29.19 -12.67
C GLY A 149 -17.46 -29.66 -11.48
N ALA A 150 -17.94 -30.67 -10.75
CA ALA A 150 -17.21 -31.19 -9.59
C ALA A 150 -15.79 -31.64 -9.99
N PRO A 151 -14.74 -31.29 -9.21
CA PRO A 151 -14.79 -30.58 -7.92
C PRO A 151 -14.80 -29.03 -8.03
N PHE A 152 -14.65 -28.46 -9.22
CA PHE A 152 -14.58 -27.02 -9.49
C PHE A 152 -15.97 -26.36 -9.50
N ILE A 153 -16.49 -26.14 -8.30
CA ILE A 153 -17.85 -25.61 -8.09
C ILE A 153 -17.90 -24.16 -7.62
N TYR A 154 -16.76 -23.57 -7.23
CA TYR A 154 -16.70 -22.20 -6.71
C TYR A 154 -16.27 -21.24 -7.82
N PRO A 155 -17.13 -20.31 -8.27
CA PRO A 155 -16.81 -19.35 -9.32
C PRO A 155 -15.85 -18.27 -8.81
N VAL A 156 -14.87 -17.92 -9.64
CA VAL A 156 -14.02 -16.75 -9.48
C VAL A 156 -14.63 -15.63 -10.31
N TYR A 157 -15.28 -14.66 -9.63
CA TYR A 157 -15.98 -13.57 -10.30
C TYR A 157 -15.05 -12.43 -10.68
N GLY A 158 -15.30 -11.87 -11.86
CA GLY A 158 -14.83 -10.56 -12.26
C GLY A 158 -15.69 -9.43 -11.71
N GLN A 159 -15.24 -8.18 -11.91
CA GLN A 159 -16.01 -7.01 -11.47
C GLN A 159 -17.43 -7.04 -12.10
N PRO A 160 -18.50 -6.95 -11.29
CA PRO A 160 -19.86 -6.90 -11.80
C PRO A 160 -20.11 -5.65 -12.63
N GLU A 161 -20.87 -5.80 -13.72
CA GLU A 161 -21.13 -4.67 -14.62
C GLU A 161 -22.13 -3.65 -14.06
N ASP A 162 -22.93 -4.06 -13.07
CA ASP A 162 -23.98 -3.29 -12.40
C ASP A 162 -23.52 -2.62 -11.10
N MET A 163 -22.25 -2.79 -10.72
CA MET A 163 -21.70 -2.14 -9.55
C MET A 163 -21.56 -0.63 -9.78
N LEU A 164 -22.15 0.15 -8.87
CA LEU A 164 -22.14 1.60 -8.88
C LEU A 164 -21.21 2.16 -7.81
N PHE A 165 -20.73 3.38 -8.03
CA PHE A 165 -19.71 4.03 -7.21
C PHE A 165 -20.13 5.42 -6.76
N ALA A 166 -20.08 5.71 -5.46
CA ALA A 166 -20.17 7.08 -4.95
C ALA A 166 -18.83 7.51 -4.34
N ASP A 167 -18.44 8.77 -4.54
CA ASP A 167 -17.29 9.35 -3.85
C ASP A 167 -17.69 9.72 -2.41
N ALA A 168 -17.11 9.03 -1.42
CA ALA A 168 -17.40 9.20 0.00
C ALA A 168 -17.17 10.64 0.49
N ARG A 169 -16.27 11.41 -0.17
CA ARG A 169 -16.00 12.82 0.14
C ARG A 169 -17.12 13.75 -0.29
N LYS A 170 -17.89 13.36 -1.32
CA LYS A 170 -19.01 14.13 -1.86
C LYS A 170 -20.33 13.79 -1.19
N LEU A 171 -20.36 12.77 -0.33
CA LEU A 171 -21.54 12.44 0.46
C LEU A 171 -21.69 13.43 1.62
N PRO A 172 -22.88 14.03 1.83
CA PRO A 172 -23.09 14.98 2.91
C PRO A 172 -22.90 14.30 4.27
N PRO A 173 -22.45 15.00 5.32
CA PRO A 173 -22.29 14.41 6.65
C PRO A 173 -23.64 13.94 7.21
N GLY A 174 -23.60 12.95 8.11
CA GLY A 174 -24.77 12.37 8.75
C GLY A 174 -25.18 11.01 8.20
N ASN A 175 -26.32 10.52 8.68
CA ASN A 175 -26.88 9.18 8.47
C ASN A 175 -28.28 9.21 7.83
N GLY A 176 -28.69 10.35 7.28
CA GLY A 176 -30.00 10.51 6.65
C GLY A 176 -30.06 9.91 5.23
N THR A 177 -31.25 9.94 4.65
CA THR A 177 -31.46 9.56 3.24
C THR A 177 -31.31 10.77 2.32
N VAL A 178 -30.59 10.60 1.22
CA VAL A 178 -30.38 11.63 0.20
C VAL A 178 -30.88 11.17 -1.15
N ALA A 179 -31.29 12.11 -1.99
CA ALA A 179 -31.61 11.84 -3.39
C ALA A 179 -30.31 11.79 -4.22
N ALA A 180 -30.18 10.80 -5.09
CA ALA A 180 -29.04 10.66 -5.98
C ALA A 180 -29.47 10.27 -7.40
N ARG A 181 -28.62 10.61 -8.37
CA ARG A 181 -28.73 10.16 -9.77
C ARG A 181 -27.57 9.24 -10.11
N VAL A 182 -27.77 8.41 -11.13
CA VAL A 182 -26.74 7.53 -11.67
C VAL A 182 -26.30 8.06 -13.04
N GLU A 183 -25.01 8.34 -13.17
CA GLU A 183 -24.35 8.82 -14.38
C GLU A 183 -23.30 7.78 -14.80
N GLY A 184 -23.66 6.92 -15.76
CA GLY A 184 -22.86 5.74 -16.08
C GLY A 184 -22.81 4.78 -14.88
N ARG A 185 -21.64 4.63 -14.25
CA ARG A 185 -21.48 3.88 -12.99
C ARG A 185 -21.33 4.78 -11.76
N ASN A 186 -21.35 6.10 -11.92
CA ASN A 186 -21.16 7.03 -10.82
C ASN A 186 -22.49 7.44 -10.21
N VAL A 187 -22.54 7.49 -8.87
CA VAL A 187 -23.68 7.97 -8.09
C VAL A 187 -23.39 9.39 -7.64
N VAL A 188 -24.24 10.31 -8.07
CA VAL A 188 -24.12 11.74 -7.81
C VAL A 188 -25.28 12.20 -6.92
N VAL A 189 -24.96 12.57 -5.68
CA VAL A 189 -25.93 13.12 -4.72
C VAL A 189 -26.44 14.46 -5.23
N GLN A 190 -27.75 14.64 -5.17
CA GLN A 190 -28.44 15.85 -5.59
C GLN A 190 -28.69 16.76 -4.38
N THR A 191 -28.31 18.02 -4.49
CA THR A 191 -28.53 19.03 -3.45
C THR A 191 -29.82 19.81 -3.70
N GLY A 192 -30.50 20.25 -2.62
CA GLY A 192 -31.69 21.09 -2.73
C GLY A 192 -32.98 20.34 -3.09
N LEU A 193 -32.96 19.01 -3.11
CA LEU A 193 -34.15 18.17 -3.25
C LEU A 193 -34.71 17.80 -1.87
N SER A 194 -36.03 17.77 -1.77
CA SER A 194 -36.76 17.34 -0.58
C SER A 194 -37.20 15.88 -0.70
N THR A 195 -37.68 15.29 0.39
CA THR A 195 -38.28 13.94 0.37
C THR A 195 -39.48 13.82 -0.56
N ARG A 196 -40.13 14.94 -0.93
CA ARG A 196 -41.23 14.98 -1.90
C ARG A 196 -40.77 14.75 -3.34
N ASP A 197 -39.49 15.03 -3.62
CA ASP A 197 -38.89 14.86 -4.95
C ASP A 197 -38.38 13.43 -5.18
N MET A 198 -38.29 12.61 -4.12
CA MET A 198 -37.74 11.23 -4.11
C MET A 198 -38.56 10.19 -4.88
N GLY A 199 -39.48 10.61 -5.74
CA GLY A 199 -40.24 9.74 -6.64
C GLY A 199 -40.03 10.03 -8.13
N ALA A 200 -39.34 11.12 -8.47
CA ALA A 200 -39.17 11.55 -9.85
C ALA A 200 -38.36 10.54 -10.68
N PRO A 201 -38.63 10.42 -11.98
CA PRO A 201 -37.88 9.52 -12.86
C PRO A 201 -36.37 9.78 -12.78
N GLY A 202 -35.59 8.71 -12.59
CA GLY A 202 -34.12 8.77 -12.53
C GLY A 202 -33.52 9.23 -11.19
N LEU A 203 -34.35 9.51 -10.17
CA LEU A 203 -33.89 9.73 -8.79
C LEU A 203 -33.99 8.44 -7.97
N TYR A 204 -32.95 8.22 -7.17
CA TYR A 204 -32.86 7.11 -6.24
C TYR A 204 -32.65 7.62 -4.82
N ALA A 205 -33.25 6.91 -3.86
CA ALA A 205 -33.02 7.12 -2.45
C ALA A 205 -31.72 6.40 -2.02
N LEU A 206 -30.75 7.15 -1.50
CA LEU A 206 -29.52 6.62 -0.92
C LEU A 206 -29.55 6.82 0.59
N ASP A 207 -29.66 5.73 1.35
CA ASP A 207 -29.52 5.78 2.80
C ASP A 207 -28.04 5.79 3.20
N LEU A 208 -27.62 6.87 3.87
CA LEU A 208 -26.24 7.04 4.32
C LEU A 208 -25.94 6.28 5.62
N SER A 209 -26.96 5.78 6.34
CA SER A 209 -26.79 5.09 7.62
C SER A 209 -25.95 3.81 7.51
N GLY A 210 -26.04 3.11 6.36
CA GLY A 210 -25.29 1.89 6.07
C GLY A 210 -23.93 2.12 5.38
N ILE A 211 -23.52 3.37 5.16
CA ILE A 211 -22.30 3.68 4.41
C ILE A 211 -21.12 3.91 5.37
N SER A 212 -20.12 3.04 5.27
CA SER A 212 -18.82 3.27 5.91
C SER A 212 -18.03 4.33 5.14
N ARG A 213 -17.47 5.31 5.86
CA ARG A 213 -16.58 6.33 5.30
C ARG A 213 -15.15 5.98 5.66
N ASP A 214 -14.50 5.19 4.81
CA ASP A 214 -13.09 4.88 4.99
C ASP A 214 -12.21 6.07 4.57
N THR A 215 -11.08 6.23 5.24
CA THR A 215 -10.08 7.27 4.94
C THR A 215 -9.11 6.86 3.84
N LEU A 216 -8.90 5.56 3.63
CA LEU A 216 -8.08 5.01 2.56
C LEU A 216 -8.90 4.65 1.33
N ASP A 217 -10.10 4.12 1.53
CA ASP A 217 -11.01 3.76 0.44
C ASP A 217 -12.13 4.81 0.33
N ARG A 218 -11.96 5.75 -0.61
CA ARG A 218 -12.89 6.88 -0.82
C ARG A 218 -14.11 6.51 -1.64
N LYS A 219 -14.26 5.25 -2.03
CA LYS A 219 -15.30 4.80 -2.97
C LYS A 219 -16.34 3.97 -2.22
N VAL A 220 -17.61 4.29 -2.41
CA VAL A 220 -18.74 3.52 -1.85
C VAL A 220 -19.31 2.68 -2.97
N ARG A 221 -19.41 1.36 -2.75
CA ARG A 221 -19.96 0.42 -3.74
C ARG A 221 -21.44 0.21 -3.48
N LEU A 222 -22.24 0.47 -4.50
CA LEU A 222 -23.70 0.51 -4.43
C LEU A 222 -24.32 -0.33 -5.53
N ARG A 223 -25.59 -0.69 -5.34
CA ARG A 223 -26.46 -1.36 -6.30
C ARG A 223 -27.84 -0.72 -6.30
N ILE A 224 -28.55 -0.83 -7.42
CA ILE A 224 -29.94 -0.40 -7.51
C ILE A 224 -30.87 -1.55 -7.09
N GLU A 225 -31.85 -1.23 -6.26
CA GLU A 225 -32.99 -2.11 -5.99
C GLU A 225 -34.28 -1.27 -5.98
N GLY A 226 -35.10 -1.44 -7.01
CA GLY A 226 -36.27 -0.58 -7.21
C GLY A 226 -35.87 0.90 -7.35
N LYS A 227 -36.34 1.74 -6.41
CA LYS A 227 -36.02 3.18 -6.35
C LYS A 227 -34.95 3.52 -5.29
N GLN A 228 -34.21 2.51 -4.81
CA GLN A 228 -33.19 2.68 -3.78
C GLN A 228 -31.79 2.35 -4.30
N LEU A 229 -30.81 3.05 -3.77
CA LEU A 229 -29.40 2.70 -3.84
C LEU A 229 -28.99 2.09 -2.51
N LEU A 230 -28.57 0.84 -2.56
CA LEU A 230 -28.17 0.05 -1.39
C LEU A 230 -26.68 -0.28 -1.47
N PRO A 231 -26.01 -0.55 -0.33
CA PRO A 231 -24.69 -1.15 -0.34
C PRO A 231 -24.65 -2.41 -1.23
N TYR A 232 -23.51 -2.62 -1.90
CA TYR A 232 -23.35 -3.80 -2.75
C TYR A 232 -23.43 -5.10 -1.94
N TYR A 233 -23.75 -6.21 -2.61
CA TYR A 233 -24.02 -7.49 -1.97
C TYR A 233 -22.89 -7.97 -1.05
N THR A 234 -23.27 -8.58 0.07
CA THR A 234 -22.34 -9.30 0.96
C THR A 234 -21.84 -10.59 0.31
N ARG A 235 -20.74 -11.15 0.81
CA ARG A 235 -20.27 -12.50 0.41
C ARG A 235 -21.38 -13.54 0.46
N GLU A 236 -22.13 -13.60 1.57
CA GLU A 236 -23.20 -14.58 1.74
C GLU A 236 -24.27 -14.42 0.66
N GLU A 237 -24.65 -13.19 0.33
CA GLU A 237 -25.60 -12.93 -0.76
C GLU A 237 -25.02 -13.30 -2.13
N ILE A 238 -23.75 -12.97 -2.40
CA ILE A 238 -23.08 -13.37 -3.66
C ILE A 238 -23.05 -14.89 -3.81
N GLU A 239 -22.78 -15.62 -2.73
CA GLU A 239 -22.69 -17.07 -2.73
C GLU A 239 -24.07 -17.76 -2.76
N THR A 240 -25.10 -17.14 -2.18
CA THR A 240 -26.44 -17.75 -2.05
C THR A 240 -27.45 -17.28 -3.09
N LYS A 241 -27.27 -16.09 -3.66
CA LYS A 241 -28.14 -15.49 -4.70
C LYS A 241 -27.42 -15.37 -6.04
N GLY A 242 -26.09 -15.47 -6.05
CA GLY A 242 -25.23 -15.22 -7.21
C GLY A 242 -24.81 -13.76 -7.30
N ALA A 243 -23.76 -13.49 -8.08
CA ALA A 243 -23.42 -12.13 -8.52
C ALA A 243 -24.00 -11.93 -9.93
N PRO A 244 -25.23 -11.37 -10.07
CA PRO A 244 -25.77 -11.07 -11.38
C PRO A 244 -24.82 -10.09 -12.10
N ASN A 245 -24.65 -10.24 -13.41
CA ASN A 245 -23.81 -9.37 -14.24
C ASN A 245 -22.30 -9.42 -13.93
N ALA A 246 -21.84 -10.39 -13.12
CA ALA A 246 -20.42 -10.66 -12.93
C ALA A 246 -19.95 -11.76 -13.88
N LYS A 247 -18.88 -11.49 -14.65
CA LYS A 247 -18.24 -12.50 -15.48
C LYS A 247 -17.58 -13.56 -14.59
N VAL A 248 -17.82 -14.85 -14.86
CA VAL A 248 -17.04 -15.92 -14.23
C VAL A 248 -15.73 -16.10 -15.01
N LEU A 249 -14.60 -15.94 -14.33
CA LEU A 249 -13.26 -16.07 -14.91
C LEU A 249 -12.82 -17.54 -14.94
N ALA A 250 -13.08 -18.26 -13.85
CA ALA A 250 -12.76 -19.68 -13.69
C ALA A 250 -13.60 -20.27 -12.55
N PHE A 251 -13.49 -21.58 -12.36
CA PHE A 251 -14.03 -22.30 -11.21
C PHE A 251 -12.90 -22.98 -10.45
N VAL A 252 -13.00 -23.02 -9.13
CA VAL A 252 -11.98 -23.59 -8.23
C VAL A 252 -12.61 -24.59 -7.29
N SER A 253 -11.79 -25.47 -6.72
CA SER A 253 -12.26 -26.62 -5.94
C SER A 253 -12.41 -26.37 -4.44
N SER A 254 -11.89 -25.24 -3.94
CA SER A 254 -11.88 -24.93 -2.51
C SER A 254 -12.32 -23.49 -2.26
N ALA A 255 -13.43 -23.33 -1.54
CA ALA A 255 -13.90 -22.02 -1.10
C ALA A 255 -12.87 -21.32 -0.19
N THR A 256 -12.20 -22.08 0.68
CA THR A 256 -11.23 -21.49 1.62
C THR A 256 -9.95 -21.05 0.91
N ALA A 257 -9.50 -21.80 -0.10
CA ALA A 257 -8.36 -21.38 -0.92
C ALA A 257 -8.70 -20.15 -1.78
N LEU A 258 -9.94 -20.07 -2.29
CA LEU A 258 -10.44 -18.88 -2.96
C LEU A 258 -10.50 -17.68 -2.01
N TYR A 259 -10.93 -17.89 -0.78
CA TYR A 259 -10.98 -16.84 0.24
C TYR A 259 -9.58 -16.35 0.64
N GLU A 260 -8.60 -17.25 0.80
CA GLU A 260 -7.20 -16.84 0.97
C GLU A 260 -6.71 -16.03 -0.23
N MET A 261 -7.01 -16.46 -1.46
CA MET A 261 -6.69 -15.70 -2.68
C MET A 261 -7.32 -14.30 -2.69
N GLN A 262 -8.57 -14.17 -2.21
CA GLN A 262 -9.24 -12.88 -2.07
C GLN A 262 -8.57 -11.98 -1.01
N ILE A 263 -8.15 -12.55 0.13
CA ILE A 263 -7.37 -11.83 1.14
C ILE A 263 -6.03 -11.36 0.54
N GLN A 264 -5.38 -12.21 -0.26
CA GLN A 264 -4.12 -11.84 -0.91
C GLN A 264 -4.29 -10.80 -2.04
N GLY A 265 -5.48 -10.71 -2.63
CA GLY A 265 -5.82 -9.76 -3.71
C GLY A 265 -5.34 -10.19 -5.10
N SER A 266 -4.63 -11.30 -5.22
CA SER A 266 -4.17 -11.85 -6.50
C SER A 266 -3.94 -13.35 -6.38
N GLY A 267 -3.77 -14.03 -7.52
CA GLY A 267 -3.48 -15.46 -7.50
C GLY A 267 -3.34 -16.11 -8.87
N ARG A 268 -2.97 -17.38 -8.85
CA ARG A 268 -2.74 -18.24 -10.01
C ARG A 268 -3.73 -19.40 -9.97
N ILE A 269 -4.46 -19.60 -11.05
CA ILE A 269 -5.38 -20.73 -11.21
C ILE A 269 -4.77 -21.70 -12.21
N ARG A 270 -4.30 -22.84 -11.70
CA ARG A 270 -3.68 -23.90 -12.50
C ARG A 270 -4.77 -24.81 -13.07
N MET A 271 -4.84 -24.87 -14.39
CA MET A 271 -5.74 -25.72 -15.14
C MET A 271 -5.20 -27.16 -15.24
N ALA A 272 -6.07 -28.11 -15.55
CA ALA A 272 -5.70 -29.52 -15.69
C ALA A 272 -4.69 -29.79 -16.82
N ASN A 273 -4.69 -28.97 -17.87
CA ASN A 273 -3.73 -29.05 -18.98
C ASN A 273 -2.38 -28.38 -18.66
N GLY A 274 -2.21 -27.81 -17.47
CA GLY A 274 -1.00 -27.09 -17.06
C GLY A 274 -1.04 -25.59 -17.30
N ASP A 275 -2.04 -25.07 -18.02
CA ASP A 275 -2.20 -23.62 -18.24
C ASP A 275 -2.45 -22.89 -16.93
N ILE A 276 -2.01 -21.64 -16.87
CA ILE A 276 -2.16 -20.81 -15.68
C ILE A 276 -2.92 -19.54 -16.03
N VAL A 277 -4.07 -19.37 -15.38
CA VAL A 277 -4.85 -18.14 -15.42
C VAL A 277 -4.45 -17.31 -14.21
N ARG A 278 -3.76 -16.20 -14.45
CA ARG A 278 -3.41 -15.26 -13.39
C ARG A 278 -4.55 -14.28 -13.20
N VAL A 279 -4.93 -14.07 -11.95
CA VAL A 279 -5.96 -13.12 -11.56
C VAL A 279 -5.36 -12.06 -10.66
N ALA A 280 -5.72 -10.81 -10.92
CA ALA A 280 -5.34 -9.65 -10.11
C ALA A 280 -6.60 -8.96 -9.60
N TYR A 281 -6.47 -8.21 -8.51
CA TYR A 281 -7.54 -7.39 -7.95
C TYR A 281 -8.18 -6.52 -9.05
N ALA A 282 -9.51 -6.57 -9.14
CA ALA A 282 -10.28 -5.67 -9.97
C ALA A 282 -11.11 -4.70 -9.13
N GLU A 283 -11.82 -5.21 -8.12
CA GLU A 283 -12.67 -4.42 -7.24
C GLU A 283 -13.07 -5.23 -5.99
N GLN A 284 -13.61 -4.59 -4.96
CA GLN A 284 -14.26 -5.21 -3.82
C GLN A 284 -15.72 -4.75 -3.66
N ASN A 285 -16.52 -5.49 -2.90
CA ASN A 285 -17.93 -5.14 -2.65
C ASN A 285 -18.14 -3.99 -1.64
N GLY A 286 -17.06 -3.44 -1.06
CA GLY A 286 -17.13 -2.33 -0.09
C GLY A 286 -17.67 -2.70 1.30
N GLN A 287 -17.92 -3.99 1.54
CA GLN A 287 -18.34 -4.49 2.86
C GLN A 287 -17.12 -4.59 3.79
N PRO A 288 -17.29 -4.43 5.12
CA PRO A 288 -16.18 -4.46 6.06
C PRO A 288 -15.51 -5.83 6.08
N PHE A 289 -14.18 -5.86 6.08
CA PHE A 289 -13.42 -7.09 6.24
C PHE A 289 -13.54 -7.60 7.68
N ARG A 290 -14.18 -8.76 7.86
CA ARG A 290 -14.44 -9.41 9.15
C ARG A 290 -14.13 -10.92 9.09
N PRO A 291 -12.84 -11.31 9.05
CA PRO A 291 -12.46 -12.70 8.97
C PRO A 291 -12.90 -13.49 10.20
N THR A 292 -13.36 -14.73 9.99
CA THR A 292 -13.59 -15.67 11.09
C THR A 292 -12.25 -16.17 11.61
N LEU A 293 -11.88 -15.77 12.82
CA LEU A 293 -10.62 -16.17 13.44
C LEU A 293 -10.71 -17.52 14.10
N ALA A 294 -9.63 -18.29 14.00
CA ALA A 294 -9.47 -19.53 14.74
C ALA A 294 -9.47 -19.26 16.25
N GLN A 295 -10.09 -20.15 17.00
CA GLN A 295 -10.12 -20.10 18.47
C GLN A 295 -9.13 -21.12 19.05
N ALA A 296 -8.50 -20.77 20.16
CA ALA A 296 -7.70 -21.68 20.97
C ALA A 296 -8.62 -22.62 21.78
N ALA A 297 -8.05 -23.65 22.41
CA ALA A 297 -8.79 -24.62 23.22
C ALA A 297 -9.60 -23.97 24.36
N ASN A 298 -9.22 -22.77 24.81
CA ASN A 298 -9.91 -21.98 25.82
C ASN A 298 -11.04 -21.08 25.26
N GLY A 299 -11.38 -21.22 23.97
CA GLY A 299 -12.44 -20.45 23.29
C GLY A 299 -12.06 -19.01 22.90
N LYS A 300 -10.86 -18.52 23.28
CA LYS A 300 -10.38 -17.19 22.88
C LYS A 300 -9.84 -17.22 21.44
N PRO A 301 -9.92 -16.13 20.68
CA PRO A 301 -9.29 -16.06 19.36
C PRO A 301 -7.77 -16.25 19.49
N ARG A 302 -7.17 -17.00 18.57
CA ARG A 302 -5.72 -17.24 18.51
C ARG A 302 -4.92 -15.98 18.16
N SER A 303 -5.58 -14.97 17.59
CA SER A 303 -4.96 -13.69 17.26
C SER A 303 -5.72 -12.57 17.97
N PRO A 304 -5.03 -11.65 18.67
CA PRO A 304 -5.68 -10.52 19.32
C PRO A 304 -6.33 -9.60 18.28
N VAL A 305 -7.57 -9.18 18.52
CA VAL A 305 -8.34 -8.35 17.57
C VAL A 305 -8.63 -7.03 18.23
N LYS A 306 -8.16 -5.92 17.65
CA LYS A 306 -8.64 -4.59 17.96
C LYS A 306 -9.52 -4.11 16.83
N VAL A 307 -10.73 -3.67 17.15
CA VAL A 307 -11.63 -3.10 16.15
C VAL A 307 -11.56 -1.59 16.29
N ARG A 308 -11.10 -0.89 15.26
CA ARG A 308 -11.21 0.57 15.15
C ARG A 308 -12.04 0.91 13.92
N GLY A 309 -13.29 1.32 14.12
CA GLY A 309 -14.22 1.63 13.03
C GLY A 309 -14.58 0.40 12.18
N SER A 310 -14.57 0.55 10.85
CA SER A 310 -14.81 -0.52 9.88
C SER A 310 -13.61 -1.45 9.66
N SER A 311 -12.44 -1.10 10.21
CA SER A 311 -11.20 -1.87 10.09
C SER A 311 -10.94 -2.72 11.34
N ILE A 312 -10.60 -3.99 11.10
CA ILE A 312 -9.99 -4.85 12.11
C ILE A 312 -8.48 -4.57 12.08
N GLU A 313 -8.00 -3.96 13.15
CA GLU A 313 -6.58 -3.86 13.47
C GLU A 313 -6.24 -5.06 14.36
N LEU A 314 -5.80 -6.16 13.76
CA LEU A 314 -5.30 -7.28 14.56
C LEU A 314 -4.13 -6.79 15.40
N GLN A 315 -4.28 -6.82 16.72
CA GLN A 315 -3.27 -6.33 17.63
C GLN A 315 -2.14 -7.34 17.62
N LEU A 316 -0.94 -6.84 17.35
CA LEU A 316 0.25 -7.64 17.19
C LEU A 316 0.84 -7.81 18.59
N ASP A 317 0.44 -8.87 19.27
CA ASP A 317 1.04 -9.26 20.55
C ASP A 317 2.29 -10.12 20.32
N ASP A 318 3.29 -10.00 21.19
CA ASP A 318 4.60 -10.66 21.14
C ASP A 318 4.54 -12.13 21.63
N GLY A 319 3.34 -12.71 21.73
CA GLY A 319 3.15 -14.07 22.24
C GLY A 319 3.72 -15.12 21.29
N ASP A 320 4.59 -15.98 21.83
CA ASP A 320 5.13 -17.17 21.18
C ASP A 320 4.00 -18.17 20.87
N ASP A 321 3.38 -18.04 19.70
CA ASP A 321 2.51 -19.08 19.16
C ASP A 321 3.38 -20.21 18.61
N ASP A 322 3.45 -21.33 19.35
CA ASP A 322 4.19 -22.56 19.06
C ASP A 322 4.46 -22.82 17.56
N ASP A 323 5.75 -22.95 17.26
CA ASP A 323 6.38 -22.98 15.93
C ASP A 323 6.18 -24.31 15.16
N SER A 324 5.20 -25.13 15.56
CA SER A 324 5.07 -26.52 15.11
C SER A 324 4.20 -26.75 13.86
N ASP A 325 3.58 -25.72 13.28
CA ASP A 325 2.75 -25.90 12.08
C ASP A 325 3.58 -25.82 10.79
N THR A 326 4.30 -26.90 10.51
CA THR A 326 4.95 -27.16 9.22
C THR A 326 3.90 -27.48 8.16
N GLY A 327 3.28 -26.45 7.58
CA GLY A 327 2.78 -26.45 6.20
C GLY A 327 1.80 -27.54 5.77
N ALA A 328 1.19 -28.28 6.68
CA ALA A 328 0.22 -29.34 6.39
C ALA A 328 -1.19 -28.90 6.80
N VAL A 329 -2.16 -29.24 5.96
CA VAL A 329 -3.59 -28.94 6.06
C VAL A 329 -4.27 -29.70 7.23
N ALA A 330 -3.54 -29.98 8.31
CA ALA A 330 -3.88 -31.04 9.26
C ALA A 330 -4.71 -30.56 10.48
N ASN A 331 -4.78 -29.26 10.80
CA ASN A 331 -5.44 -28.77 12.03
C ASN A 331 -6.52 -27.71 11.80
N GLY A 332 -7.35 -27.85 10.76
CA GLY A 332 -8.63 -27.12 10.64
C GLY A 332 -8.55 -25.58 10.61
N THR A 333 -7.36 -25.03 10.38
CA THR A 333 -7.08 -23.58 10.43
C THR A 333 -6.17 -23.18 9.26
N ILE A 334 -6.18 -21.89 8.89
CA ILE A 334 -5.33 -21.35 7.82
C ILE A 334 -4.65 -20.08 8.33
N ARG A 335 -3.31 -20.07 8.41
CA ARG A 335 -2.55 -18.85 8.71
C ARG A 335 -2.47 -17.94 7.48
N THR A 336 -2.77 -16.65 7.64
CA THR A 336 -2.70 -15.62 6.60
C THR A 336 -2.30 -14.28 7.20
N ARG A 337 -1.33 -13.57 6.62
CA ARG A 337 -0.99 -12.16 6.94
C ARG A 337 -0.94 -11.85 8.46
N GLY A 338 -0.29 -12.71 9.25
CA GLY A 338 -0.13 -12.52 10.70
C GLY A 338 -1.32 -12.92 11.58
N PHE A 339 -2.36 -13.57 11.04
CA PHE A 339 -3.49 -14.11 11.80
C PHE A 339 -3.91 -15.50 11.34
N THR A 340 -4.72 -16.19 12.15
CA THR A 340 -5.20 -17.56 11.86
C THR A 340 -6.71 -17.57 11.61
N LEU A 341 -7.12 -18.04 10.44
CA LEU A 341 -8.52 -18.22 10.03
C LEU A 341 -9.07 -19.56 10.53
N ALA A 342 -10.33 -19.54 10.99
CA ALA A 342 -11.10 -20.74 11.20
C ALA A 342 -11.54 -21.32 9.85
N ARG A 343 -11.37 -22.62 9.65
CA ARG A 343 -11.97 -23.29 8.49
C ARG A 343 -13.49 -23.33 8.68
N PRO A 344 -14.30 -23.04 7.64
CA PRO A 344 -15.75 -23.17 7.72
C PRO A 344 -16.16 -24.58 8.18
N VAL A 345 -17.16 -24.66 9.06
CA VAL A 345 -17.68 -25.92 9.62
C VAL A 345 -18.33 -26.78 8.54
N ALA A 346 -18.94 -26.14 7.55
CA ALA A 346 -19.44 -26.76 6.32
C ALA A 346 -19.24 -25.79 5.15
N SER A 347 -18.76 -26.31 4.02
CA SER A 347 -18.73 -25.61 2.73
C SER A 347 -19.46 -26.47 1.72
N GLY A 348 -20.34 -25.86 0.92
CA GLY A 348 -21.05 -26.58 -0.13
C GLY A 348 -21.41 -25.68 -1.31
N PRO A 349 -22.34 -26.13 -2.17
CA PRO A 349 -22.62 -25.47 -3.43
C PRO A 349 -23.03 -24.00 -3.25
N VAL A 350 -22.47 -23.15 -4.10
CA VAL A 350 -22.84 -21.74 -4.25
C VAL A 350 -23.64 -21.54 -5.54
N VAL A 351 -24.39 -20.46 -5.65
CA VAL A 351 -25.09 -20.10 -6.88
C VAL A 351 -24.07 -19.75 -7.96
N VAL A 352 -24.31 -20.32 -9.15
CA VAL A 352 -23.61 -20.00 -10.39
C VAL A 352 -24.65 -19.52 -11.40
N PRO A 353 -24.52 -18.30 -11.95
CA PRO A 353 -25.45 -17.77 -12.93
C PRO A 353 -25.71 -18.74 -14.09
N GLY A 354 -26.99 -19.02 -14.37
CA GLY A 354 -27.40 -19.92 -15.45
C GLY A 354 -27.18 -21.42 -15.20
N ARG A 355 -26.85 -21.84 -13.97
CA ARG A 355 -26.62 -23.24 -13.62
C ARG A 355 -27.43 -23.66 -12.38
N ARG A 356 -27.88 -24.91 -12.36
CA ARG A 356 -28.41 -25.55 -11.14
C ARG A 356 -27.24 -26.01 -10.26
N PRO A 357 -27.30 -25.81 -8.93
CA PRO A 357 -26.25 -26.29 -8.03
C PRO A 357 -26.10 -27.82 -8.11
N ALA A 358 -24.87 -28.31 -8.22
CA ALA A 358 -24.60 -29.73 -8.08
C ALA A 358 -25.05 -30.21 -6.68
N GLY A 359 -26.09 -31.04 -6.61
CA GLY A 359 -26.64 -31.54 -5.33
C GLY A 359 -27.91 -30.82 -4.81
N GLY A 360 -28.50 -29.90 -5.58
CA GLY A 360 -29.89 -29.44 -5.39
C GLY A 360 -30.13 -28.32 -4.36
N ALA A 361 -29.33 -28.22 -3.28
CA ALA A 361 -29.45 -27.15 -2.28
C ALA A 361 -28.20 -26.26 -2.26
N VAL A 362 -28.41 -24.94 -2.32
CA VAL A 362 -27.36 -23.93 -2.12
C VAL A 362 -27.10 -23.81 -0.62
N THR A 363 -25.88 -24.05 -0.19
CA THR A 363 -25.49 -23.94 1.23
C THR A 363 -24.57 -22.76 1.49
N GLY A 364 -23.86 -22.27 0.48
CA GLY A 364 -22.79 -21.28 0.65
C GLY A 364 -21.46 -21.92 1.12
N SER A 365 -20.40 -21.10 1.15
CA SER A 365 -19.07 -21.54 1.62
C SER A 365 -18.97 -21.73 3.13
N GLY A 366 -19.92 -21.18 3.90
CA GLY A 366 -19.89 -21.12 5.35
C GLY A 366 -18.95 -20.03 5.92
N ILE A 367 -18.31 -19.23 5.06
CA ILE A 367 -17.47 -18.09 5.46
C ILE A 367 -18.38 -16.93 5.87
N LYS A 368 -18.13 -16.35 7.06
CA LYS A 368 -18.96 -15.29 7.64
C LYS A 368 -18.44 -13.86 7.41
N ASP A 369 -17.27 -13.73 6.78
CA ASP A 369 -16.74 -12.42 6.35
C ASP A 369 -17.61 -11.84 5.20
N PRO A 370 -18.29 -10.70 5.39
CA PRO A 370 -19.12 -10.11 4.35
C PRO A 370 -18.30 -9.49 3.20
N SER A 371 -16.99 -9.25 3.39
CA SER A 371 -16.11 -8.74 2.35
C SER A 371 -15.93 -9.75 1.21
N TYR A 372 -15.94 -9.25 -0.03
CA TYR A 372 -15.73 -10.05 -1.23
C TYR A 372 -14.87 -9.30 -2.24
N VAL A 373 -13.86 -9.98 -2.79
CA VAL A 373 -12.95 -9.43 -3.81
C VAL A 373 -13.28 -10.04 -5.17
N PHE A 374 -13.41 -9.17 -6.16
CA PHE A 374 -13.56 -9.46 -7.57
C PHE A 374 -12.23 -9.29 -8.31
N PHE A 375 -12.04 -10.10 -9.34
CA PHE A 375 -10.76 -10.17 -10.04
C PHE A 375 -10.85 -9.72 -11.50
N LYS A 376 -9.68 -9.59 -12.13
CA LYS A 376 -9.52 -9.51 -13.58
C LYS A 376 -8.41 -10.44 -14.00
N GLU A 377 -8.50 -11.00 -15.20
CA GLU A 377 -7.39 -11.77 -15.76
C GLU A 377 -6.21 -10.82 -16.03
N SER A 378 -5.02 -11.22 -15.59
CA SER A 378 -3.78 -10.50 -15.85
C SER A 378 -3.07 -11.14 -17.04
N PRO A 379 -2.83 -10.42 -18.13
CA PRO A 379 -2.25 -10.99 -19.34
C PRO A 379 -0.74 -11.25 -19.22
N SER A 380 -0.05 -10.76 -18.18
CA SER A 380 1.40 -10.92 -18.08
C SER A 380 1.79 -12.29 -17.50
N PRO A 381 2.42 -13.18 -18.30
CA PRO A 381 2.93 -14.45 -17.79
C PRO A 381 4.24 -14.25 -16.99
N VAL A 382 4.87 -13.08 -17.09
CA VAL A 382 6.18 -12.76 -16.51
C VAL A 382 6.04 -11.82 -15.30
N GLY A 383 6.83 -12.06 -14.25
CA GLY A 383 6.85 -11.25 -13.03
C GLY A 383 5.81 -11.67 -11.99
N GLY A 384 5.70 -10.92 -10.89
CA GLY A 384 4.63 -11.08 -9.90
C GLY A 384 3.30 -10.47 -10.36
N PRO A 385 2.25 -10.50 -9.51
CA PRO A 385 0.97 -9.86 -9.79
C PRO A 385 1.15 -8.34 -9.89
N VAL A 386 0.23 -7.65 -10.57
CA VAL A 386 0.25 -6.18 -10.67
C VAL A 386 -0.28 -5.61 -9.36
N GLY A 387 0.55 -4.84 -8.64
CA GLY A 387 0.16 -4.16 -7.41
C GLY A 387 -0.68 -2.91 -7.66
N ALA A 388 -1.15 -2.28 -6.58
CA ALA A 388 -1.94 -1.05 -6.66
C ALA A 388 -1.26 0.11 -7.41
N PHE A 389 0.08 0.14 -7.45
CA PHE A 389 0.82 1.13 -8.24
C PHE A 389 0.74 0.92 -9.76
N GLY A 390 0.12 -0.17 -10.22
CA GLY A 390 -0.06 -0.46 -11.65
C GLY A 390 1.17 -1.13 -12.30
N VAL A 391 2.10 -1.62 -11.50
CA VAL A 391 3.32 -2.31 -11.97
C VAL A 391 3.41 -3.73 -11.38
N PRO A 392 4.05 -4.69 -12.10
CA PRO A 392 4.29 -6.02 -11.55
C PRO A 392 5.16 -5.99 -10.30
N LEU A 393 4.75 -6.73 -9.28
CA LEU A 393 5.51 -6.90 -8.04
C LEU A 393 6.72 -7.82 -8.26
N SER A 394 7.79 -7.54 -7.53
CA SER A 394 9.04 -8.29 -7.52
C SER A 394 9.20 -8.97 -6.17
N ALA A 395 9.33 -10.29 -6.18
CA ALA A 395 9.50 -11.08 -4.96
C ALA A 395 10.72 -10.57 -4.17
N GLY A 396 10.53 -10.30 -2.89
CA GLY A 396 11.56 -9.76 -2.00
C GLY A 396 11.91 -8.28 -2.19
N ARG A 397 11.31 -7.59 -3.16
CA ARG A 397 11.68 -6.21 -3.51
C ARG A 397 10.50 -5.27 -3.66
N SER A 398 9.29 -5.77 -3.43
CA SER A 398 8.06 -4.98 -3.34
C SER A 398 7.42 -5.11 -1.97
N ILE A 399 6.82 -4.02 -1.51
CA ILE A 399 6.04 -3.99 -0.26
C ILE A 399 4.69 -3.31 -0.48
N ALA A 400 3.71 -3.72 0.31
CA ALA A 400 2.47 -2.98 0.52
C ALA A 400 2.61 -2.03 1.71
N VAL A 401 2.12 -0.80 1.60
CA VAL A 401 2.27 0.24 2.64
C VAL A 401 0.99 1.06 2.80
N ASP A 402 0.91 1.90 3.83
CA ASP A 402 -0.08 2.96 3.92
C ASP A 402 0.36 4.14 3.01
N PRO A 403 -0.35 4.43 1.91
CA PRO A 403 0.09 5.42 0.92
C PRO A 403 0.09 6.87 1.44
N ARG A 404 -0.57 7.13 2.57
CA ARG A 404 -0.62 8.46 3.19
C ARG A 404 0.72 8.82 3.82
N SER A 405 1.38 7.86 4.48
CA SER A 405 2.71 8.01 5.06
C SER A 405 3.83 7.63 4.09
N THR A 406 3.58 6.69 3.18
CA THR A 406 4.60 6.16 2.27
C THR A 406 4.02 6.12 0.86
N PRO A 407 4.17 7.18 0.06
CA PRO A 407 3.55 7.25 -1.26
C PRO A 407 4.01 6.11 -2.18
N LEU A 408 3.09 5.61 -3.01
CA LEU A 408 3.40 4.50 -3.92
C LEU A 408 4.45 4.91 -4.98
N GLY A 409 5.29 3.95 -5.32
CA GLY A 409 6.45 4.05 -6.21
C GLY A 409 7.76 4.42 -5.52
N TYR A 410 7.72 4.82 -4.24
CA TYR A 410 8.91 5.33 -3.55
C TYR A 410 9.79 4.16 -3.06
N PRO A 411 11.13 4.30 -3.11
CA PRO A 411 12.03 3.34 -2.49
C PRO A 411 11.95 3.42 -0.96
N VAL A 412 11.91 2.26 -0.31
CA VAL A 412 11.80 2.09 1.13
C VAL A 412 12.78 1.02 1.58
N PHE A 413 13.72 1.41 2.44
CA PHE A 413 14.59 0.45 3.11
C PHE A 413 13.85 -0.17 4.29
N VAL A 414 13.80 -1.50 4.34
CA VAL A 414 13.14 -2.28 5.39
C VAL A 414 14.22 -2.99 6.19
N SER A 415 14.28 -2.73 7.50
CA SER A 415 15.12 -3.49 8.44
C SER A 415 14.22 -4.27 9.39
N THR A 416 14.25 -5.59 9.30
CA THR A 416 13.47 -6.50 10.13
C THR A 416 14.21 -7.84 10.25
N ARG A 417 13.51 -8.94 10.55
CA ARG A 417 14.04 -10.29 10.64
C ARG A 417 13.41 -11.21 9.61
N THR A 418 14.16 -12.23 9.22
CA THR A 418 13.70 -13.30 8.34
C THR A 418 12.83 -14.25 9.16
N PRO A 419 11.59 -14.56 8.73
CA PRO A 419 10.69 -15.40 9.50
C PRO A 419 11.29 -16.80 9.71
N GLY A 420 11.12 -17.36 10.92
CA GLY A 420 11.63 -18.66 11.32
C GLY A 420 13.12 -18.70 11.69
N SER A 421 14.01 -18.09 10.90
CA SER A 421 15.45 -18.08 11.22
C SER A 421 15.87 -16.95 12.17
N GLY A 422 15.10 -15.86 12.22
CA GLY A 422 15.43 -14.66 12.99
C GLY A 422 16.61 -13.86 12.45
N ALA A 423 17.22 -14.28 11.33
CA ALA A 423 18.36 -13.60 10.73
C ALA A 423 17.98 -12.19 10.25
N PRO A 424 18.88 -11.18 10.35
CA PRO A 424 18.58 -9.83 9.87
C PRO A 424 18.14 -9.81 8.40
N MET A 425 16.98 -9.20 8.13
CA MET A 425 16.46 -8.95 6.80
C MET A 425 16.47 -7.44 6.55
N GLN A 426 17.47 -6.98 5.79
CA GLN A 426 17.78 -5.57 5.54
C GLN A 426 17.83 -5.34 4.03
N ARG A 427 16.76 -4.79 3.47
CA ARG A 427 16.53 -4.75 2.01
C ARG A 427 15.98 -3.40 1.58
N LEU A 428 16.54 -2.82 0.52
CA LEU A 428 15.84 -1.80 -0.26
C LEU A 428 14.71 -2.46 -1.05
N THR A 429 13.51 -1.98 -0.82
CA THR A 429 12.27 -2.41 -1.50
C THR A 429 11.57 -1.20 -2.12
N ILE A 430 10.54 -1.42 -2.92
CA ILE A 430 9.72 -0.35 -3.52
C ILE A 430 8.27 -0.50 -3.05
N ALA A 431 7.67 0.60 -2.61
CA ALA A 431 6.25 0.67 -2.23
C ALA A 431 5.36 0.57 -3.47
N GLN A 432 5.04 -0.64 -3.94
CA GLN A 432 4.31 -0.84 -5.21
C GLN A 432 2.87 -1.31 -5.00
N ASP A 433 2.48 -1.50 -3.76
CA ASP A 433 1.18 -2.05 -3.40
C ASP A 433 0.61 -1.39 -2.15
N THR A 434 -0.66 -1.65 -1.86
CA THR A 434 -1.35 -1.24 -0.64
C THR A 434 -2.43 -2.26 -0.30
N GLY A 435 -3.04 -2.15 0.87
CA GLY A 435 -4.18 -2.97 1.25
C GLY A 435 -4.97 -2.34 2.38
N GLY A 436 -6.28 -2.63 2.44
CA GLY A 436 -7.18 -2.01 3.42
C GLY A 436 -6.79 -2.27 4.89
N ALA A 437 -6.02 -3.33 5.17
CA ALA A 437 -5.50 -3.69 6.49
C ALA A 437 -4.08 -3.14 6.77
N ILE A 438 -3.42 -2.53 5.78
CA ILE A 438 -2.07 -1.98 5.90
C ILE A 438 -2.19 -0.49 6.25
N ARG A 439 -2.27 -0.20 7.55
CA ARG A 439 -2.47 1.17 8.07
C ARG A 439 -1.36 1.55 9.04
N GLY A 440 -0.99 2.83 9.03
CA GLY A 440 0.00 3.40 9.93
C GLY A 440 1.36 3.65 9.28
N ALA A 441 2.15 4.51 9.91
CA ALA A 441 3.39 5.03 9.34
C ALA A 441 4.51 3.99 9.22
N VAL A 442 4.72 3.20 10.27
CA VAL A 442 5.76 2.17 10.32
C VAL A 442 5.12 0.79 10.11
N ARG A 443 4.44 0.62 8.96
CA ARG A 443 3.73 -0.61 8.61
C ARG A 443 4.06 -1.02 7.17
N ALA A 444 4.50 -2.25 6.98
CA ALA A 444 4.76 -2.81 5.65
C ALA A 444 4.31 -4.27 5.55
N ASP A 445 3.74 -4.67 4.41
CA ASP A 445 3.52 -6.07 4.06
C ASP A 445 4.54 -6.47 2.99
N TYR A 446 5.36 -7.48 3.27
CA TYR A 446 6.48 -7.87 2.42
C TYR A 446 6.04 -8.93 1.40
N PHE A 447 6.27 -8.65 0.11
CA PHE A 447 5.88 -9.60 -0.94
C PHE A 447 6.94 -10.70 -1.11
N PHE A 448 6.62 -11.93 -0.70
CA PHE A 448 7.54 -13.07 -0.79
C PHE A 448 7.57 -13.75 -2.17
N GLY A 449 6.71 -13.36 -3.11
CA GLY A 449 6.58 -14.03 -4.42
C GLY A 449 5.49 -15.08 -4.44
N ASN A 450 5.72 -16.17 -5.16
CA ASN A 450 4.77 -17.27 -5.33
C ASN A 450 5.38 -18.63 -4.95
N GLY A 451 4.54 -19.64 -4.79
CA GLY A 451 4.96 -21.01 -4.46
C GLY A 451 5.07 -21.29 -2.95
N GLN A 452 5.39 -22.54 -2.61
CA GLN A 452 5.26 -23.04 -1.24
C GLN A 452 6.20 -22.34 -0.24
N GLN A 453 7.43 -22.03 -0.65
CA GLN A 453 8.38 -21.32 0.21
C GLN A 453 7.91 -19.89 0.50
N ALA A 454 7.42 -19.18 -0.53
CA ALA A 454 6.86 -17.84 -0.38
C ALA A 454 5.65 -17.85 0.54
N ALA A 455 4.74 -18.82 0.35
CA ALA A 455 3.59 -19.02 1.22
C ALA A 455 4.01 -19.27 2.68
N THR A 456 4.98 -20.16 2.90
CA THR A 456 5.47 -20.49 4.24
C THR A 456 6.07 -19.27 4.94
N ASN A 457 6.93 -18.53 4.25
CA ASN A 457 7.56 -17.33 4.78
C ASN A 457 6.52 -16.23 5.05
N ALA A 458 5.63 -15.96 4.09
CA ALA A 458 4.58 -14.95 4.24
C ALA A 458 3.65 -15.23 5.43
N ARG A 459 3.25 -16.49 5.61
CA ARG A 459 2.38 -16.91 6.72
C ARG A 459 3.05 -16.81 8.09
N ARG A 460 4.37 -16.98 8.15
CA ARG A 460 5.18 -16.83 9.37
C ARG A 460 5.61 -15.40 9.63
N MET A 461 5.58 -14.53 8.62
CA MET A 461 6.08 -13.18 8.73
C MET A 461 5.19 -12.31 9.61
N LYS A 462 5.71 -12.00 10.79
CA LYS A 462 5.17 -11.04 11.76
C LYS A 462 6.33 -10.57 12.62
N GLU A 463 7.08 -9.60 12.12
CA GLU A 463 8.33 -9.19 12.75
C GLU A 463 8.31 -7.70 13.06
N ARG A 464 8.96 -7.33 14.17
CA ARG A 464 9.26 -5.92 14.44
C ARG A 464 10.20 -5.41 13.35
N GLY A 465 9.98 -4.18 12.89
CA GLY A 465 10.82 -3.60 11.86
C GLY A 465 10.80 -2.09 11.83
N GLN A 466 11.81 -1.54 11.18
CA GLN A 466 12.00 -0.11 10.98
C GLN A 466 12.04 0.18 9.48
N LEU A 467 11.53 1.37 9.10
CA LEU A 467 11.41 1.79 7.72
C LEU A 467 12.15 3.11 7.48
N TRP A 468 12.85 3.20 6.35
CA TRP A 468 13.41 4.45 5.86
C TRP A 468 12.91 4.70 4.44
N ILE A 469 12.26 5.85 4.23
CA ILE A 469 11.85 6.27 2.90
C ILE A 469 12.97 7.07 2.23
N LEU A 470 13.20 6.82 0.95
CA LEU A 470 14.09 7.61 0.11
C LEU A 470 13.26 8.62 -0.67
N LEU A 471 13.52 9.90 -0.43
CA LEU A 471 12.88 11.00 -1.15
C LEU A 471 13.83 11.59 -2.19
N PRO A 472 13.41 11.79 -3.44
CA PRO A 472 14.21 12.50 -4.43
C PRO A 472 14.69 13.85 -3.89
N ARG A 473 15.97 14.16 -4.05
CA ARG A 473 16.52 15.46 -3.66
C ARG A 473 15.78 16.58 -4.39
N GLY A 474 15.36 17.60 -3.65
CA GLY A 474 14.59 18.73 -4.20
C GLY A 474 13.07 18.54 -4.22
N LEU A 475 12.54 17.34 -3.94
CA LEU A 475 11.09 17.11 -3.88
C LEU A 475 10.45 17.93 -2.75
N ALA A 476 9.34 18.62 -3.04
CA ALA A 476 8.55 19.32 -2.03
C ALA A 476 7.77 18.33 -1.13
N VAL A 477 7.83 18.55 0.19
CA VAL A 477 7.09 17.74 1.18
C VAL A 477 5.96 18.56 1.82
N ALA A 478 4.84 17.91 2.19
CA ALA A 478 3.60 18.59 2.54
C ALA A 478 3.70 19.52 3.76
N GLN A 479 4.59 19.24 4.74
CA GLN A 479 4.78 20.13 5.89
C GLN A 479 5.29 21.54 5.48
N ALA A 480 5.92 21.65 4.31
CA ALA A 480 6.34 22.94 3.75
C ALA A 480 5.18 23.84 3.34
N ALA A 481 4.03 23.25 2.98
CA ALA A 481 2.92 23.95 2.34
C ALA A 481 1.93 24.56 3.35
N THR A 482 1.94 24.13 4.62
CA THR A 482 1.02 24.60 5.67
C THR A 482 1.61 25.68 6.59
N SER A 483 2.90 25.99 6.49
CA SER A 483 3.58 26.97 7.36
C SER A 483 3.38 28.44 6.94
N SER A 484 2.71 28.71 5.81
CA SER A 484 2.37 30.07 5.36
C SER A 484 1.11 30.66 6.01
N ALA A 485 0.36 29.89 6.81
CA ALA A 485 -0.76 30.41 7.59
C ALA A 485 -0.94 29.60 8.87
N ILE A 486 -0.55 30.15 10.01
CA ILE A 486 -1.18 30.01 11.36
C ILE A 486 -0.15 30.46 12.41
N ARG A 487 -0.34 31.66 12.97
CA ARG A 487 0.17 32.04 14.29
C ARG A 487 -0.96 31.82 15.29
N THR A 488 -0.83 30.88 16.22
CA THR A 488 -1.57 30.93 17.49
C THR A 488 -0.80 30.24 18.61
N ARG A 489 -0.74 30.91 19.77
CA ARG A 489 -0.20 30.39 21.03
C ARG A 489 -1.04 29.20 21.49
N GLY A 490 -0.40 28.07 21.81
CA GLY A 490 -0.93 27.07 22.75
C GLY A 490 -2.01 26.09 22.27
N GLY A 491 -2.16 25.82 20.97
CA GLY A 491 -3.03 24.75 20.47
C GLY A 491 -2.31 23.42 20.25
N PRO A 492 -3.01 22.26 20.28
CA PRO A 492 -2.39 20.94 20.10
C PRO A 492 -1.69 20.84 18.74
N VAL A 493 -0.41 20.46 18.77
CA VAL A 493 0.43 20.27 17.59
C VAL A 493 0.00 18.97 16.92
N GLY A 494 -0.94 19.02 15.97
CA GLY A 494 -1.34 17.82 15.22
C GLY A 494 -2.49 17.99 14.23
N ALA A 495 -3.56 18.73 14.59
CA ALA A 495 -4.78 18.78 13.79
C ALA A 495 -4.63 19.53 12.44
N ASN A 496 -3.63 20.41 12.32
CA ASN A 496 -3.40 21.24 11.13
C ASN A 496 -2.27 20.71 10.21
N LEU A 497 -1.69 19.54 10.51
CA LEU A 497 -0.70 18.93 9.63
C LEU A 497 -1.40 18.23 8.45
N PRO A 498 -0.74 18.12 7.28
CA PRO A 498 -1.26 17.31 6.19
C PRO A 498 -1.26 15.82 6.57
N GLN A 499 -2.22 15.05 6.06
CA GLN A 499 -2.24 13.59 6.20
C GLN A 499 -1.22 12.91 5.27
N CYS A 500 -1.01 13.51 4.10
CA CYS A 500 -0.17 12.99 3.04
C CYS A 500 1.27 13.50 3.18
N LEU A 501 2.27 12.66 2.88
CA LEU A 501 3.68 13.05 2.84
C LEU A 501 3.96 14.12 1.77
N VAL A 502 3.32 13.98 0.60
CA VAL A 502 3.48 14.89 -0.54
C VAL A 502 2.24 15.80 -0.70
N PRO A 503 2.40 17.02 -1.24
CA PRO A 503 1.30 18.00 -1.33
C PRO A 503 0.10 17.56 -2.19
N SER A 504 0.29 16.66 -3.15
CA SER A 504 -0.78 16.14 -4.00
C SER A 504 -1.59 15.04 -3.29
N GLU A 505 -2.74 15.37 -2.71
CA GLU A 505 -3.56 14.38 -2.00
C GLU A 505 -3.96 13.16 -2.86
N GLY A 506 -4.17 13.33 -4.17
CA GLY A 506 -4.47 12.23 -5.10
C GLY A 506 -3.29 11.27 -5.36
N SER A 507 -2.10 11.55 -4.82
CA SER A 507 -0.93 10.67 -4.95
C SER A 507 -0.71 9.75 -3.75
N CYS A 508 -1.51 9.92 -2.69
CA CYS A 508 -1.35 9.30 -1.38
C CYS A 508 -2.59 8.51 -0.92
N VAL A 509 -3.66 8.47 -1.71
CA VAL A 509 -4.88 7.69 -1.42
C VAL A 509 -5.34 7.08 -2.74
N ASP A 510 -5.87 5.85 -2.70
CA ASP A 510 -6.44 5.21 -3.88
C ASP A 510 -7.74 5.91 -4.28
N ASP A 511 -7.92 6.17 -5.58
CA ASP A 511 -9.14 6.74 -6.17
C ASP A 511 -10.17 5.67 -6.58
#